data_AF-A0A8H6WVK8-F1
#
_entry.id   AF-A0A8H6WVK8-F1
#
_cell.length_a   1.000
_cell.length_b   1.000
_cell.length_c   1.000
_cell.angle_alpha   90.00
_cell.angle_beta   90.00
_cell.angle_gamma   90.00
#
_symmetry.space_group_name_H-M   'P 1'
#
loop_
_entity.id
_entity.type
_entity.pdbx_description
1 polymer ?
#
loop_
_entity_poly.entity_id
_entity_poly.type
_entity_poly.pdbx_seq_one_letter_code
_entity_poly.pdbx_strand_id
1 'polypeptide(L)'
;MITVTTPALFRPINIASGRLALSHRIAQRASTAGTLLVTEATFIAARTGGYNHIPGIWSEEQLWALGRAAEAEVLAAKGHPFVAPSDVGLTGSPTPRPLTVEEIMEYVGLYVAAATNAIRAGFDGVEIHCGGRAMDEYGGSVENRARFPLEVIAAVAEAIGAERVGARFSPWNVFQGTHSSCLAPSSDPPPRNAHENPIPTFSYIASSLAAAQPKLSYLHVVEPRAIGDNVLDAPEHSETDSNDFIRDIWTPSGSGRVLISAGGYTRQTALARAEGKATRLWAVFPRECEYPDLPLRLLHDIPTNAADRSTFYKAEAKEGYTTYPFSEAAGDKGGFKQE
;
A
#
# COMPACT_ATOMS: atom_id res chain seq x y z
N MET A 1 41.62 -16.25 -2.77
CA MET A 1 40.24 -16.69 -3.08
C MET A 1 39.37 -16.29 -1.89
N ILE A 2 38.40 -15.40 -2.09
CA ILE A 2 37.42 -15.07 -1.05
C ILE A 2 36.13 -15.78 -1.45
N THR A 3 35.71 -16.75 -0.64
CA THR A 3 34.48 -17.50 -0.87
C THR A 3 33.29 -16.58 -0.59
N VAL A 4 32.59 -16.14 -1.62
CA VAL A 4 31.36 -15.34 -1.47
C VAL A 4 30.26 -16.29 -0.99
N THR A 5 30.04 -16.34 0.31
CA THR A 5 28.87 -17.00 0.90
C THR A 5 27.62 -16.19 0.58
N THR A 6 26.65 -16.80 -0.09
CA THR A 6 25.39 -16.17 -0.49
C THR A 6 24.67 -15.54 0.72
N PRO A 7 24.29 -14.25 0.68
CA PRO A 7 23.54 -13.61 1.76
C PRO A 7 22.22 -14.34 2.06
N ALA A 8 21.75 -14.26 3.30
CA ALA A 8 20.56 -14.98 3.76
C ALA A 8 19.29 -14.70 2.93
N LEU A 9 19.18 -13.49 2.37
CA LEU A 9 18.11 -13.05 1.45
C LEU A 9 17.96 -13.91 0.18
N PHE A 10 19.02 -14.63 -0.21
CA PHE A 10 19.05 -15.48 -1.41
C PHE A 10 19.06 -16.98 -1.09
N ARG A 11 18.81 -17.39 0.16
CA ARG A 11 18.60 -18.80 0.48
C ARG A 11 17.18 -19.18 0.08
N PRO A 12 16.97 -20.27 -0.68
CA PRO A 12 15.63 -20.76 -0.95
C PRO A 12 14.93 -21.11 0.38
N ILE A 13 13.93 -20.33 0.75
CA ILE A 13 12.95 -20.77 1.75
C ILE A 13 12.14 -21.86 1.06
N ASN A 14 12.00 -23.02 1.70
CA ASN A 14 11.31 -24.16 1.11
C ASN A 14 9.79 -23.95 1.23
N ILE A 15 9.24 -23.07 0.39
CA ILE A 15 7.81 -22.74 0.37
C ILE A 15 7.09 -23.72 -0.55
N ALA A 16 5.94 -24.22 -0.09
CA ALA A 16 5.09 -25.13 -0.86
C ALA A 16 4.81 -24.60 -2.28
N SER A 17 4.66 -25.52 -3.23
CA SER A 17 4.84 -25.34 -4.68
C SER A 17 3.99 -24.28 -5.39
N GLY A 18 3.06 -23.61 -4.71
CA GLY A 18 2.30 -22.46 -5.23
C GLY A 18 3.02 -21.11 -5.16
N ARG A 19 4.00 -20.90 -4.26
CA ARG A 19 4.58 -19.54 -4.03
C ARG A 19 5.84 -19.20 -4.83
N LEU A 20 6.36 -20.14 -5.64
CA LEU A 20 7.54 -19.95 -6.50
C LEU A 20 7.41 -18.73 -7.44
N ALA A 21 6.20 -18.46 -7.96
CA ALA A 21 5.94 -17.34 -8.84
C ALA A 21 6.16 -15.98 -8.14
N LEU A 22 5.71 -15.83 -6.89
CA LEU A 22 5.88 -14.59 -6.11
C LEU A 22 7.37 -14.34 -5.80
N SER A 23 8.09 -15.37 -5.33
CA SER A 23 9.53 -15.25 -5.09
C SER A 23 10.30 -14.89 -6.36
N HIS A 24 9.91 -15.46 -7.51
CA HIS A 24 10.51 -15.11 -8.80
C HIS A 24 10.15 -13.67 -9.23
N ARG A 25 8.90 -13.23 -9.06
CA ARG A 25 8.45 -11.86 -9.37
C ARG A 25 9.20 -10.79 -8.57
N ILE A 26 9.43 -11.06 -7.28
CA ILE A 26 10.22 -10.20 -6.38
C ILE A 26 11.69 -10.21 -6.80
N ALA A 27 12.30 -11.39 -7.01
CA ALA A 27 13.70 -11.51 -7.42
C ALA A 27 13.98 -10.82 -8.77
N GLN A 28 13.06 -10.92 -9.73
CA GLN A 28 13.12 -10.19 -11.00
C GLN A 28 13.16 -8.66 -10.78
N ARG A 29 12.28 -8.14 -9.92
CA ARG A 29 12.16 -6.69 -9.63
C ARG A 29 13.27 -6.14 -8.72
N ALA A 30 14.06 -7.02 -8.09
CA ALA A 30 15.27 -6.68 -7.33
C ALA A 30 16.54 -6.55 -8.22
N SER A 31 16.39 -6.47 -9.54
CA SER A 31 17.49 -6.47 -10.52
C SER A 31 18.44 -5.26 -10.40
N THR A 32 17.97 -4.16 -9.81
CA THR A 32 18.74 -2.94 -9.56
C THR A 32 19.06 -2.81 -8.07
N ALA A 33 20.35 -2.74 -7.73
CA ALA A 33 20.79 -2.60 -6.33
C ALA A 33 20.30 -1.28 -5.73
N GLY A 34 19.80 -1.34 -4.49
CA GLY A 34 19.23 -0.18 -3.79
C GLY A 34 17.75 0.09 -4.09
N THR A 35 17.06 -0.77 -4.84
CA THR A 35 15.61 -0.68 -5.04
C THR A 35 14.85 -1.17 -3.80
N LEU A 36 14.03 -0.30 -3.20
CA LEU A 36 12.97 -0.68 -2.27
C LEU A 36 11.82 -1.35 -3.03
N LEU A 37 11.38 -2.51 -2.56
CA LEU A 37 10.17 -3.18 -3.01
C LEU A 37 9.17 -3.22 -1.87
N VAL A 38 7.98 -2.65 -2.08
CA VAL A 38 6.81 -2.85 -1.20
C VAL A 38 5.98 -3.97 -1.80
N THR A 39 5.57 -4.95 -0.98
CA THR A 39 4.78 -6.10 -1.44
C THR A 39 3.35 -5.70 -1.82
N GLU A 40 2.64 -6.62 -2.47
CA GLU A 40 1.20 -6.51 -2.67
C GLU A 40 0.41 -6.40 -1.35
N ALA A 41 -0.86 -5.98 -1.44
CA ALA A 41 -1.82 -6.09 -0.35
C ALA A 41 -2.34 -7.53 -0.22
N THR A 42 -2.72 -7.90 1.00
CA THR A 42 -2.06 -8.98 1.76
C THR A 42 -2.60 -8.80 3.21
N PHE A 43 -2.73 -9.79 4.12
CA PHE A 43 -3.66 -9.75 5.30
C PHE A 43 -3.10 -9.94 6.78
N ILE A 44 -3.73 -9.38 7.85
CA ILE A 44 -3.27 -9.41 9.29
C ILE A 44 -3.79 -10.60 10.10
N ALA A 45 -5.04 -11.03 9.88
CA ALA A 45 -5.61 -12.22 10.52
C ALA A 45 -6.58 -12.94 9.57
N ALA A 46 -6.86 -14.22 9.82
CA ALA A 46 -7.80 -14.98 9.00
C ALA A 46 -9.16 -14.28 8.88
N ARG A 47 -9.60 -13.64 9.98
CA ARG A 47 -10.83 -12.83 10.07
C ARG A 47 -10.80 -11.48 9.36
N THR A 48 -9.67 -11.07 8.78
CA THR A 48 -9.52 -9.79 8.05
C THR A 48 -9.27 -9.96 6.56
N GLY A 49 -9.10 -11.20 6.09
CA GLY A 49 -9.03 -11.56 4.69
C GLY A 49 -10.42 -11.76 4.08
N GLY A 50 -10.56 -11.39 2.81
CA GLY A 50 -11.86 -11.28 2.14
C GLY A 50 -11.78 -11.24 0.61
N TYR A 51 -10.63 -11.63 0.07
CA TYR A 51 -10.43 -12.00 -1.33
C TYR A 51 -9.70 -13.34 -1.33
N ASN A 52 -9.95 -14.18 -2.33
CA ASN A 52 -9.21 -15.42 -2.51
C ASN A 52 -7.84 -15.14 -3.18
N HIS A 53 -6.86 -16.02 -2.94
CA HIS A 53 -5.49 -15.93 -3.49
C HIS A 53 -4.67 -14.69 -3.08
N ILE A 54 -5.09 -13.95 -2.06
CA ILE A 54 -4.32 -12.86 -1.42
C ILE A 54 -3.59 -13.40 -0.16
N PRO A 55 -2.32 -13.03 0.13
CA PRO A 55 -1.54 -13.61 1.26
C PRO A 55 -1.99 -13.15 2.68
N GLY A 56 -1.54 -13.80 3.79
CA GLY A 56 -1.93 -13.41 5.20
C GLY A 56 -1.08 -13.78 6.47
N ILE A 57 -0.48 -12.83 7.25
CA ILE A 57 0.62 -13.01 8.27
C ILE A 57 0.31 -13.34 9.74
N TRP A 58 -0.89 -13.81 10.06
CA TRP A 58 -1.15 -14.42 11.38
C TRP A 58 -0.56 -15.83 11.51
N SER A 59 -0.17 -16.41 10.38
CA SER A 59 0.49 -17.72 10.26
C SER A 59 1.64 -17.58 9.23
N GLU A 60 1.99 -18.60 8.44
CA GLU A 60 3.18 -18.57 7.56
C GLU A 60 3.02 -17.74 6.23
N GLU A 61 2.46 -16.50 6.25
CA GLU A 61 2.32 -15.55 5.10
C GLU A 61 2.51 -14.03 5.42
N GLN A 62 1.75 -13.05 4.86
CA GLN A 62 2.01 -11.57 4.86
C GLN A 62 0.75 -10.65 5.14
N LEU A 63 0.77 -9.49 5.88
CA LEU A 63 -0.02 -8.19 5.66
C LEU A 63 -1.12 -7.58 6.62
N TRP A 64 -2.28 -7.08 6.07
CA TRP A 64 -3.31 -6.01 6.41
C TRP A 64 -4.86 -6.39 6.53
N ALA A 65 -5.87 -5.49 6.59
CA ALA A 65 -7.31 -5.81 6.79
C ALA A 65 -8.31 -5.13 5.80
N LEU A 66 -9.26 -5.89 5.23
CA LEU A 66 -10.24 -5.39 4.24
C LEU A 66 -11.48 -4.67 4.80
N GLY A 67 -11.95 -5.06 5.99
CA GLY A 67 -13.21 -4.54 6.56
C GLY A 67 -14.40 -4.73 5.60
N ARG A 68 -15.18 -3.66 5.36
CA ARG A 68 -16.37 -3.67 4.47
C ARG A 68 -16.10 -4.01 3.00
N ALA A 69 -14.83 -4.04 2.56
CA ALA A 69 -14.46 -4.43 1.20
C ALA A 69 -14.26 -5.94 1.04
N ALA A 70 -14.35 -6.72 2.12
CA ALA A 70 -14.27 -8.17 2.09
C ALA A 70 -15.52 -8.80 1.44
N GLU A 71 -15.31 -9.87 0.68
CA GLU A 71 -16.38 -10.78 0.26
C GLU A 71 -17.00 -11.44 1.49
N ALA A 72 -18.20 -10.99 1.87
CA ALA A 72 -18.90 -11.46 3.07
C ALA A 72 -19.15 -12.99 3.05
N GLU A 73 -19.32 -13.58 1.86
CA GLU A 73 -19.46 -15.04 1.68
C GLU A 73 -18.18 -15.80 2.04
N VAL A 74 -17.00 -15.26 1.69
CA VAL A 74 -15.69 -15.85 2.03
C VAL A 74 -15.43 -15.78 3.54
N LEU A 75 -15.84 -14.68 4.19
CA LEU A 75 -15.79 -14.57 5.66
C LEU A 75 -16.75 -15.54 6.34
N ALA A 76 -18.00 -15.62 5.87
CA ALA A 76 -19.01 -16.52 6.40
C ALA A 76 -18.60 -18.00 6.27
N ALA A 77 -18.05 -18.40 5.11
CA ALA A 77 -17.53 -19.76 4.88
C ALA A 77 -16.34 -20.11 5.81
N LYS A 78 -15.61 -19.11 6.30
CA LYS A 78 -14.51 -19.26 7.28
C LYS A 78 -14.96 -19.07 8.73
N GLY A 79 -16.25 -18.85 8.99
CA GLY A 79 -16.77 -18.59 10.34
C GLY A 79 -16.30 -17.26 10.94
N HIS A 80 -16.04 -16.26 10.10
CA HIS A 80 -15.54 -14.95 10.51
C HIS A 80 -16.61 -13.85 10.34
N PRO A 81 -16.67 -12.85 11.23
CA PRO A 81 -17.68 -11.81 11.17
C PRO A 81 -17.33 -10.79 10.08
N PHE A 82 -18.33 -10.36 9.31
CA PHE A 82 -18.19 -9.24 8.37
C PHE A 82 -18.31 -7.91 9.13
N VAL A 83 -17.17 -7.24 9.30
CA VAL A 83 -17.04 -6.08 10.19
C VAL A 83 -16.41 -4.87 9.50
N ALA A 84 -16.76 -3.69 9.97
CA ALA A 84 -16.15 -2.42 9.58
C ALA A 84 -16.28 -1.41 10.73
N PRO A 85 -15.63 -0.24 10.67
CA PRO A 85 -15.74 0.74 11.75
C PRO A 85 -17.04 1.60 11.69
N SER A 86 -18.00 1.19 10.86
CA SER A 86 -19.42 1.58 10.89
C SER A 86 -20.26 0.53 10.15
N ASP A 87 -21.59 0.64 10.22
CA ASP A 87 -22.56 -0.20 9.50
C ASP A 87 -22.78 0.22 8.03
N VAL A 88 -21.87 0.98 7.44
CA VAL A 88 -21.99 1.48 6.05
C VAL A 88 -21.28 0.54 5.08
N GLY A 89 -22.05 -0.38 4.50
CA GLY A 89 -21.60 -1.28 3.42
C GLY A 89 -21.23 -0.56 2.12
N LEU A 90 -20.62 -1.29 1.20
CA LEU A 90 -20.43 -0.86 -0.19
C LEU A 90 -21.72 -1.10 -0.99
N THR A 91 -21.89 -0.41 -2.12
CA THR A 91 -23.09 -0.55 -2.95
C THR A 91 -23.21 -1.98 -3.47
N GLY A 92 -24.36 -2.63 -3.23
CA GLY A 92 -24.58 -4.03 -3.60
C GLY A 92 -23.90 -5.07 -2.68
N SER A 93 -23.16 -4.63 -1.65
CA SER A 93 -22.63 -5.53 -0.61
C SER A 93 -23.58 -5.62 0.60
N PRO A 94 -23.50 -6.67 1.42
CA PRO A 94 -24.19 -6.73 2.70
C PRO A 94 -23.81 -5.56 3.64
N THR A 95 -24.62 -5.36 4.67
CA THR A 95 -24.31 -4.42 5.76
C THR A 95 -23.27 -5.05 6.72
N PRO A 96 -22.08 -4.44 6.91
CA PRO A 96 -21.12 -4.91 7.90
C PRO A 96 -21.60 -4.59 9.33
N ARG A 97 -21.16 -5.36 10.32
CA ARG A 97 -21.34 -5.00 11.73
C ARG A 97 -20.29 -3.95 12.14
N PRO A 98 -20.65 -2.88 12.88
CA PRO A 98 -19.69 -2.02 13.54
C PRO A 98 -18.76 -2.80 14.47
N LEU A 99 -17.47 -2.50 14.42
CA LEU A 99 -16.50 -2.92 15.45
C LEU A 99 -16.85 -2.26 16.79
N THR A 100 -16.65 -2.99 17.88
CA THR A 100 -16.61 -2.43 19.25
C THR A 100 -15.25 -1.80 19.54
N VAL A 101 -15.14 -0.95 20.56
CA VAL A 101 -13.86 -0.35 20.99
C VAL A 101 -12.87 -1.44 21.41
N GLU A 102 -13.35 -2.49 22.08
CA GLU A 102 -12.56 -3.67 22.44
C GLU A 102 -12.00 -4.38 21.21
N GLU A 103 -12.81 -4.59 20.16
CA GLU A 103 -12.35 -5.17 18.90
C GLU A 103 -11.38 -4.24 18.15
N ILE A 104 -11.56 -2.92 18.20
CA ILE A 104 -10.59 -1.96 17.64
C ILE A 104 -9.22 -2.16 18.28
N MET A 105 -9.16 -2.31 19.61
CA MET A 105 -7.94 -2.60 20.34
C MET A 105 -7.37 -3.99 20.02
N GLU A 106 -8.21 -5.01 19.81
CA GLU A 106 -7.73 -6.31 19.29
C GLU A 106 -7.08 -6.15 17.90
N TYR A 107 -7.63 -5.32 17.01
CA TYR A 107 -7.04 -5.08 15.69
C TYR A 107 -5.67 -4.39 15.79
N VAL A 108 -5.47 -3.46 16.73
CA VAL A 108 -4.13 -2.90 17.02
C VAL A 108 -3.15 -4.02 17.41
N GLY A 109 -3.58 -4.93 18.29
CA GLY A 109 -2.78 -6.11 18.67
C GLY A 109 -2.46 -7.04 17.50
N LEU A 110 -3.41 -7.23 16.57
CA LEU A 110 -3.18 -8.01 15.35
C LEU A 110 -2.14 -7.36 14.42
N TYR A 111 -2.17 -6.03 14.23
CA TYR A 111 -1.14 -5.32 13.48
C TYR A 111 0.25 -5.46 14.10
N VAL A 112 0.36 -5.42 15.44
CA VAL A 112 1.63 -5.63 16.16
C VAL A 112 2.17 -7.05 15.98
N ALA A 113 1.33 -8.07 16.15
CA ALA A 113 1.71 -9.47 15.94
C ALA A 113 2.14 -9.71 14.48
N ALA A 114 1.40 -9.15 13.52
CA ALA A 114 1.68 -9.21 12.10
C ALA A 114 3.02 -8.57 11.73
N ALA A 115 3.32 -7.38 12.23
CA ALA A 115 4.58 -6.69 12.00
C ALA A 115 5.77 -7.44 12.62
N THR A 116 5.59 -7.98 13.83
CA THR A 116 6.60 -8.82 14.50
C THR A 116 6.92 -10.07 13.67
N ASN A 117 5.91 -10.71 13.10
CA ASN A 117 6.08 -11.85 12.21
C ASN A 117 6.79 -11.47 10.90
N ALA A 118 6.51 -10.30 10.33
CA ALA A 118 7.21 -9.82 9.12
C ALA A 118 8.72 -9.68 9.35
N ILE A 119 9.13 -9.06 10.47
CA ILE A 119 10.55 -8.95 10.82
C ILE A 119 11.18 -10.33 11.06
N ARG A 120 10.46 -11.26 11.71
CA ARG A 120 10.92 -12.65 11.89
C ARG A 120 11.07 -13.42 10.56
N ALA A 121 10.26 -13.09 9.55
CA ALA A 121 10.36 -13.65 8.20
C ALA A 121 11.47 -13.01 7.35
N GLY A 122 12.17 -11.99 7.87
CA GLY A 122 13.30 -11.35 7.20
C GLY A 122 12.96 -10.10 6.38
N PHE A 123 11.77 -9.52 6.55
CA PHE A 123 11.46 -8.21 5.98
C PHE A 123 12.28 -7.10 6.66
N ASP A 124 12.79 -6.14 5.89
CA ASP A 124 13.47 -4.96 6.43
C ASP A 124 12.55 -4.08 7.28
N GLY A 125 11.25 -4.05 6.94
CA GLY A 125 10.21 -3.29 7.60
C GLY A 125 8.80 -3.60 7.07
N VAL A 126 7.80 -2.84 7.50
CA VAL A 126 6.39 -2.97 7.09
C VAL A 126 5.80 -1.63 6.66
N GLU A 127 4.84 -1.68 5.74
CA GLU A 127 4.00 -0.53 5.39
C GLU A 127 2.59 -0.73 5.94
N ILE A 128 2.12 0.20 6.77
CA ILE A 128 0.73 0.20 7.25
C ILE A 128 -0.17 0.82 6.19
N HIS A 129 -1.08 0.02 5.62
CA HIS A 129 -2.08 0.51 4.67
C HIS A 129 -3.26 1.16 5.43
N CYS A 130 -3.30 2.49 5.45
CA CYS A 130 -4.33 3.26 6.15
C CYS A 130 -5.48 3.62 5.22
N GLY A 131 -6.51 2.76 5.16
CA GLY A 131 -7.79 3.03 4.50
C GLY A 131 -8.96 2.69 5.41
N GLY A 132 -10.00 3.52 5.44
CA GLY A 132 -11.19 3.27 6.26
C GLY A 132 -12.01 4.51 6.59
N ARG A 133 -13.15 4.28 7.25
CA ARG A 133 -14.11 5.26 7.79
C ARG A 133 -14.56 4.74 9.15
N ALA A 134 -14.71 5.61 10.15
CA ALA A 134 -15.14 5.24 11.50
C ALA A 134 -16.19 6.22 12.06
N MET A 135 -17.07 5.73 12.93
CA MET A 135 -18.27 6.43 13.43
C MET A 135 -18.56 6.10 14.90
N ASP A 136 -17.93 6.82 15.83
CA ASP A 136 -18.13 6.82 17.30
C ASP A 136 -17.00 7.68 17.94
N GLU A 137 -16.34 7.24 19.02
CA GLU A 137 -15.10 7.84 19.57
C GLU A 137 -13.89 7.75 18.61
N TYR A 138 -13.98 6.90 17.59
CA TYR A 138 -13.08 6.83 16.43
C TYR A 138 -13.64 7.57 15.21
N GLY A 139 -14.77 8.27 15.34
CA GLY A 139 -15.40 9.06 14.27
C GLY A 139 -15.84 10.47 14.70
N GLY A 140 -16.62 11.12 13.83
CA GLY A 140 -17.26 12.41 14.11
C GLY A 140 -16.36 13.66 14.09
N SER A 141 -15.07 13.55 14.46
CA SER A 141 -14.08 14.64 14.37
C SER A 141 -12.84 14.25 13.56
N VAL A 142 -12.02 15.25 13.21
CA VAL A 142 -10.72 15.03 12.53
C VAL A 142 -9.79 14.17 13.39
N GLU A 143 -9.69 14.47 14.67
CA GLU A 143 -8.84 13.81 15.66
C GLU A 143 -9.28 12.36 15.86
N ASN A 144 -10.59 12.14 16.04
CA ASN A 144 -11.14 10.81 16.24
C ASN A 144 -10.98 9.93 14.99
N ARG A 145 -11.25 10.44 13.78
CA ARG A 145 -11.01 9.70 12.53
C ARG A 145 -9.54 9.36 12.31
N ALA A 146 -8.62 10.19 12.83
CA ALA A 146 -7.19 9.94 12.81
C ALA A 146 -6.71 8.97 13.90
N ARG A 147 -7.51 8.75 14.96
CA ARG A 147 -7.13 7.97 16.16
C ARG A 147 -6.64 6.56 15.81
N PHE A 148 -7.48 5.76 15.15
CA PHE A 148 -7.14 4.36 14.83
C PHE A 148 -5.84 4.20 14.01
N PRO A 149 -5.64 4.88 12.86
CA PRO A 149 -4.39 4.74 12.12
C PRO A 149 -3.18 5.26 12.91
N LEU A 150 -3.32 6.30 13.74
CA LEU A 150 -2.23 6.78 14.59
C LEU A 150 -1.88 5.77 15.70
N GLU A 151 -2.87 5.14 16.34
CA GLU A 151 -2.69 4.09 17.35
C GLU A 151 -2.01 2.84 16.75
N VAL A 152 -2.46 2.38 15.57
CA VAL A 152 -1.82 1.27 14.86
C VAL A 152 -0.36 1.58 14.51
N ILE A 153 -0.09 2.75 13.93
CA ILE A 153 1.29 3.14 13.57
C ILE A 153 2.17 3.24 14.82
N ALA A 154 1.67 3.82 15.91
CA ALA A 154 2.41 3.96 17.16
C ALA A 154 2.74 2.60 17.78
N ALA A 155 1.76 1.70 17.91
CA ALA A 155 1.96 0.37 18.50
C ALA A 155 2.91 -0.50 17.67
N VAL A 156 2.83 -0.44 16.33
CA VAL A 156 3.77 -1.16 15.45
C VAL A 156 5.18 -0.55 15.53
N ALA A 157 5.30 0.78 15.56
CA ALA A 157 6.58 1.46 15.71
C ALA A 157 7.26 1.18 17.06
N GLU A 158 6.50 1.01 18.13
CA GLU A 158 6.99 0.56 19.44
C GLU A 158 7.49 -0.90 19.38
N ALA A 159 6.75 -1.79 18.69
CA ALA A 159 7.08 -3.21 18.63
C ALA A 159 8.30 -3.56 17.76
N ILE A 160 8.51 -2.87 16.63
CA ILE A 160 9.58 -3.21 15.67
C ILE A 160 10.60 -2.09 15.39
N GLY A 161 10.43 -0.90 15.98
CA GLY A 161 11.23 0.29 15.71
C GLY A 161 10.65 1.13 14.58
N ALA A 162 10.45 2.43 14.83
CA ALA A 162 9.83 3.37 13.88
C ALA A 162 10.54 3.45 12.52
N GLU A 163 11.86 3.27 12.49
CA GLU A 163 12.67 3.27 11.26
C GLU A 163 12.33 2.11 10.30
N ARG A 164 11.62 1.09 10.80
CA ARG A 164 11.10 -0.05 10.04
C ARG A 164 9.62 0.08 9.66
N VAL A 165 8.98 1.20 9.96
CA VAL A 165 7.54 1.41 9.70
C VAL A 165 7.35 2.52 8.68
N GLY A 166 6.69 2.19 7.57
CA GLY A 166 6.09 3.15 6.65
C GLY A 166 4.57 3.21 6.85
N ALA A 167 3.93 4.30 6.42
CA ALA A 167 2.48 4.43 6.44
C ALA A 167 1.95 4.96 5.12
N ARG A 168 0.91 4.32 4.55
CA ARG A 168 0.34 4.67 3.24
C ARG A 168 -1.08 5.20 3.35
N PHE A 169 -1.31 6.36 2.75
CA PHE A 169 -2.60 7.06 2.73
C PHE A 169 -2.99 7.47 1.30
N SER A 170 -4.29 7.59 1.04
CA SER A 170 -4.83 8.03 -0.26
C SER A 170 -5.86 9.15 -0.09
N PRO A 171 -5.44 10.42 0.16
CA PRO A 171 -6.33 11.48 0.64
C PRO A 171 -7.50 11.84 -0.27
N TRP A 172 -7.32 11.64 -1.58
CA TRP A 172 -8.24 12.07 -2.64
C TRP A 172 -8.97 10.91 -3.33
N ASN A 173 -8.75 9.68 -2.86
CA ASN A 173 -9.24 8.47 -3.51
C ASN A 173 -10.68 8.18 -3.08
N VAL A 174 -11.57 7.92 -4.05
CA VAL A 174 -13.00 7.62 -3.85
C VAL A 174 -13.34 6.13 -4.04
N PHE A 175 -12.34 5.30 -4.35
CA PHE A 175 -12.47 3.86 -4.55
C PHE A 175 -13.11 3.16 -3.34
N GLN A 176 -13.98 2.18 -3.56
CA GLN A 176 -14.74 1.50 -2.48
C GLN A 176 -15.45 2.50 -1.54
N GLY A 177 -15.97 3.59 -2.10
CA GLY A 177 -16.71 4.62 -1.37
C GLY A 177 -15.93 5.28 -0.22
N THR A 178 -14.59 5.33 -0.28
CA THR A 178 -13.78 6.06 0.70
C THR A 178 -13.94 7.56 0.51
N HIS A 179 -14.64 8.25 1.41
CA HIS A 179 -14.72 9.71 1.41
C HIS A 179 -14.55 10.20 2.84
N SER A 180 -14.00 11.39 3.02
CA SER A 180 -13.99 12.06 4.33
C SER A 180 -15.41 12.36 4.83
N SER A 181 -16.37 12.57 3.91
CA SER A 181 -17.78 12.88 4.20
C SER A 181 -18.51 11.74 4.90
N CYS A 182 -19.25 12.08 5.96
CA CYS A 182 -20.10 11.16 6.72
C CYS A 182 -21.37 10.68 5.99
N LEU A 183 -21.61 11.13 4.75
CA LEU A 183 -22.80 10.73 3.99
C LEU A 183 -22.59 9.42 3.22
N ALA A 184 -23.60 8.55 3.28
CA ALA A 184 -23.70 7.40 2.40
C ALA A 184 -23.84 7.89 0.94
N PRO A 185 -23.11 7.31 -0.02
CA PRO A 185 -23.13 7.78 -1.40
C PRO A 185 -24.44 7.39 -2.10
N SER A 186 -24.94 8.28 -2.96
CA SER A 186 -26.13 8.02 -3.79
C SER A 186 -25.83 7.25 -5.09
N SER A 187 -24.55 7.00 -5.39
CA SER A 187 -24.05 6.23 -6.54
C SER A 187 -22.65 5.69 -6.25
N ASP A 188 -22.18 4.69 -7.00
CA ASP A 188 -20.86 4.08 -6.82
C ASP A 188 -20.07 4.04 -8.15
N PRO A 189 -18.91 4.71 -8.25
CA PRO A 189 -18.41 5.69 -7.30
C PRO A 189 -19.31 6.95 -7.26
N PRO A 190 -19.35 7.68 -6.14
CA PRO A 190 -20.08 8.95 -6.07
C PRO A 190 -19.33 10.11 -6.74
N PRO A 191 -20.04 11.22 -7.02
CA PRO A 191 -19.42 12.45 -7.49
C PRO A 191 -18.34 12.95 -6.52
N ARG A 192 -17.12 13.22 -7.03
CA ARG A 192 -15.96 13.65 -6.22
C ARG A 192 -16.20 14.95 -5.42
N ASN A 193 -17.16 15.76 -5.87
CA ASN A 193 -17.59 17.01 -5.23
C ASN A 193 -18.63 16.83 -4.10
N ALA A 194 -19.07 15.60 -3.79
CA ALA A 194 -19.96 15.29 -2.66
C ALA A 194 -19.21 14.98 -1.35
N HIS A 195 -17.95 15.43 -1.22
CA HIS A 195 -17.02 14.98 -0.18
C HIS A 195 -16.63 16.11 0.77
N GLU A 196 -16.45 15.77 2.04
CA GLU A 196 -15.81 16.65 3.00
C GLU A 196 -14.36 16.83 2.56
N ASN A 197 -13.86 18.06 2.67
CA ASN A 197 -12.49 18.39 2.32
C ASN A 197 -11.51 17.44 3.05
N PRO A 198 -10.65 16.68 2.35
CA PRO A 198 -9.71 15.77 3.01
C PRO A 198 -8.59 16.52 3.75
N ILE A 199 -8.28 17.75 3.36
CA ILE A 199 -7.11 18.50 3.84
C ILE A 199 -7.02 18.56 5.37
N PRO A 200 -8.06 18.90 6.16
CA PRO A 200 -7.97 18.95 7.63
C PRO A 200 -7.57 17.59 8.24
N THR A 201 -8.22 16.50 7.83
CA THR A 201 -7.95 15.15 8.35
C THR A 201 -6.51 14.71 8.08
N PHE A 202 -6.04 14.84 6.83
CA PHE A 202 -4.69 14.40 6.47
C PHE A 202 -3.60 15.39 6.93
N SER A 203 -3.93 16.68 7.12
CA SER A 203 -3.01 17.65 7.75
C SER A 203 -2.78 17.29 9.21
N TYR A 204 -3.85 16.92 9.93
CA TYR A 204 -3.76 16.47 11.32
C TYR A 204 -2.95 15.17 11.44
N ILE A 205 -3.21 14.17 10.58
CA ILE A 205 -2.43 12.92 10.53
C ILE A 205 -0.94 13.22 10.26
N ALA A 206 -0.62 13.99 9.23
CA ALA A 206 0.75 14.32 8.88
C ALA A 206 1.48 15.07 10.01
N SER A 207 0.80 16.03 10.67
CA SER A 207 1.35 16.79 11.79
C SER A 207 1.55 15.91 13.03
N SER A 208 0.60 15.02 13.32
CA SER A 208 0.64 14.11 14.47
C SER A 208 1.76 13.07 14.32
N LEU A 209 1.89 12.46 13.14
CA LEU A 209 3.02 11.58 12.83
C LEU A 209 4.34 12.34 12.89
N ALA A 210 4.40 13.58 12.38
CA ALA A 210 5.62 14.38 12.41
C ALA A 210 6.08 14.70 13.84
N ALA A 211 5.15 14.93 14.76
CA ALA A 211 5.43 15.19 16.16
C ALA A 211 5.76 13.90 16.95
N ALA A 212 4.93 12.86 16.82
CA ALA A 212 5.01 11.66 17.66
C ALA A 212 5.96 10.58 17.12
N GLN A 213 6.15 10.49 15.80
CA GLN A 213 6.94 9.46 15.13
C GLN A 213 8.02 10.08 14.22
N PRO A 214 8.95 10.91 14.75
CA PRO A 214 9.95 11.63 13.95
C PRO A 214 10.96 10.71 13.24
N LYS A 215 11.05 9.44 13.65
CA LYS A 215 11.89 8.39 13.05
C LYS A 215 11.15 7.45 12.09
N LEU A 216 9.86 7.68 11.82
CA LEU A 216 9.09 6.86 10.89
C LEU A 216 9.81 6.76 9.54
N SER A 217 9.93 5.55 9.01
CA SER A 217 10.74 5.26 7.81
C SER A 217 10.37 6.15 6.63
N TYR A 218 9.07 6.23 6.32
CA TYR A 218 8.52 7.12 5.30
C TYR A 218 7.00 7.30 5.46
N LEU A 219 6.48 8.37 4.83
CA LEU A 219 5.05 8.53 4.55
C LEU A 219 4.80 8.30 3.05
N HIS A 220 3.83 7.46 2.69
CA HIS A 220 3.48 7.14 1.31
C HIS A 220 2.10 7.73 0.99
N VAL A 221 2.03 8.61 -0.01
CA VAL A 221 0.76 9.22 -0.45
C VAL A 221 0.39 8.82 -1.88
N VAL A 222 -0.90 8.60 -2.12
CA VAL A 222 -1.46 8.40 -3.47
C VAL A 222 -1.98 9.73 -4.02
N GLU A 223 -1.53 10.11 -5.21
CA GLU A 223 -1.87 11.34 -5.91
C GLU A 223 -3.32 11.33 -6.43
N PRO A 224 -4.03 12.49 -6.47
CA PRO A 224 -5.46 12.59 -6.81
C PRO A 224 -5.88 12.06 -8.19
N ARG A 225 -4.91 11.96 -9.10
CA ARG A 225 -5.03 11.40 -10.46
C ARG A 225 -5.18 9.86 -10.50
N ALA A 226 -5.03 9.17 -9.38
CA ALA A 226 -5.24 7.73 -9.27
C ALA A 226 -6.46 7.42 -8.38
N ILE A 227 -7.34 6.55 -8.86
CA ILE A 227 -8.47 5.98 -8.12
C ILE A 227 -8.31 4.46 -8.14
N GLY A 228 -8.06 3.84 -6.98
CA GLY A 228 -7.82 2.40 -6.89
C GLY A 228 -6.68 1.94 -7.80
N ASP A 229 -6.98 1.06 -8.75
CA ASP A 229 -6.06 0.53 -9.77
C ASP A 229 -6.12 1.29 -11.11
N ASN A 230 -6.93 2.35 -11.20
CA ASN A 230 -7.07 3.19 -12.38
C ASN A 230 -6.27 4.48 -12.25
N VAL A 231 -5.47 4.78 -13.27
CA VAL A 231 -4.98 6.14 -13.53
C VAL A 231 -6.02 6.79 -14.42
N LEU A 232 -6.61 7.88 -13.96
CA LEU A 232 -7.53 8.64 -14.78
C LEU A 232 -6.74 9.35 -15.88
N ASP A 233 -7.12 9.09 -17.13
CA ASP A 233 -6.79 9.99 -18.23
C ASP A 233 -7.73 11.21 -18.07
N ALA A 234 -7.15 12.41 -17.97
CA ALA A 234 -7.75 13.55 -17.26
C ALA A 234 -8.98 14.19 -17.96
N PRO A 235 -9.86 14.94 -17.23
CA PRO A 235 -9.82 15.27 -15.80
C PRO A 235 -11.14 15.00 -15.03
N GLU A 236 -11.14 14.03 -14.11
CA GLU A 236 -12.15 13.96 -13.01
C GLU A 236 -11.55 14.41 -11.66
N HIS A 237 -10.36 14.99 -11.65
CA HIS A 237 -9.74 15.66 -10.50
C HIS A 237 -9.81 17.19 -10.67
N SER A 238 -9.90 17.94 -9.57
CA SER A 238 -9.71 19.39 -9.63
C SER A 238 -8.25 19.72 -9.90
N GLU A 239 -7.97 20.79 -10.64
CA GLU A 239 -6.61 21.35 -10.77
C GLU A 239 -6.02 21.78 -9.41
N THR A 240 -6.88 21.95 -8.39
CA THR A 240 -6.51 22.30 -7.01
C THR A 240 -6.21 21.09 -6.12
N ASP A 241 -6.56 19.87 -6.54
CA ASP A 241 -6.35 18.68 -5.70
C ASP A 241 -4.86 18.32 -5.70
N SER A 242 -4.21 18.40 -4.53
CA SER A 242 -2.78 18.09 -4.41
C SER A 242 -2.41 17.65 -3.00
N ASN A 243 -1.49 16.68 -2.90
CA ASN A 243 -0.85 16.27 -1.64
C ASN A 243 0.24 17.25 -1.14
N ASP A 244 0.38 18.44 -1.74
CA ASP A 244 1.44 19.39 -1.37
C ASP A 244 1.34 19.87 0.09
N PHE A 245 0.14 19.99 0.66
CA PHE A 245 -0.03 20.28 2.09
C PHE A 245 0.62 19.20 3.00
N ILE A 246 0.55 17.92 2.61
CA ILE A 246 1.23 16.83 3.33
C ILE A 246 2.74 16.96 3.18
N ARG A 247 3.24 17.30 1.98
CA ARG A 247 4.67 17.49 1.74
C ARG A 247 5.25 18.62 2.58
N ASP A 248 4.53 19.72 2.68
CA ASP A 248 4.98 20.91 3.40
C ASP A 248 4.97 20.69 4.93
N ILE A 249 4.03 19.89 5.45
CA ILE A 249 3.97 19.46 6.86
C ILE A 249 5.00 18.36 7.19
N TRP A 250 5.12 17.34 6.34
CA TRP A 250 5.91 16.13 6.62
C TRP A 250 7.40 16.30 6.30
N THR A 251 7.73 17.00 5.21
CA THR A 251 9.09 17.24 4.71
C THR A 251 9.52 18.71 4.74
N PRO A 252 9.39 19.46 5.86
CA PRO A 252 9.97 20.79 5.95
C PRO A 252 11.50 20.71 5.81
N SER A 253 12.12 21.81 5.37
CA SER A 253 13.56 21.85 5.09
C SER A 253 14.39 21.41 6.29
N GLY A 254 15.36 20.51 6.05
CA GLY A 254 16.21 19.94 7.10
C GLY A 254 15.60 18.81 7.93
N SER A 255 14.32 18.44 7.73
CA SER A 255 13.66 17.35 8.48
C SER A 255 14.27 15.96 8.25
N GLY A 256 14.91 15.72 7.11
CA GLY A 256 15.48 14.42 6.73
C GLY A 256 14.46 13.31 6.45
N ARG A 257 13.16 13.57 6.58
CA ARG A 257 12.10 12.56 6.41
C ARG A 257 11.88 12.19 4.95
N VAL A 258 11.47 10.95 4.72
CA VAL A 258 11.16 10.42 3.39
C VAL A 258 9.66 10.51 3.11
N LEU A 259 9.31 10.91 1.90
CA LEU A 259 7.95 10.85 1.38
C LEU A 259 7.94 10.12 0.03
N ILE A 260 7.19 9.03 -0.02
CA ILE A 260 6.87 8.26 -1.22
C ILE A 260 5.58 8.84 -1.81
N SER A 261 5.50 8.97 -3.12
CA SER A 261 4.32 9.54 -3.79
C SER A 261 4.04 8.74 -5.05
N ALA A 262 2.83 8.19 -5.13
CA ALA A 262 2.41 7.18 -6.10
C ALA A 262 1.16 7.62 -6.85
N GLY A 263 0.97 7.16 -8.10
CA GLY A 263 -0.26 7.40 -8.85
C GLY A 263 -0.01 8.04 -10.21
N GLY A 264 -0.01 7.22 -11.25
CA GLY A 264 -0.01 7.63 -12.65
C GLY A 264 1.23 8.33 -13.17
N TYR A 265 2.32 8.39 -12.40
CA TYR A 265 3.56 9.04 -12.83
C TYR A 265 4.02 8.55 -14.21
N THR A 266 4.44 9.49 -15.04
CA THR A 266 5.30 9.25 -16.20
C THR A 266 6.73 9.57 -15.79
N ARG A 267 7.73 9.10 -16.55
CA ARG A 267 9.15 9.40 -16.25
C ARG A 267 9.38 10.90 -16.07
N GLN A 268 8.84 11.71 -16.99
CA GLN A 268 8.99 13.17 -16.99
C GLN A 268 8.32 13.81 -15.77
N THR A 269 7.10 13.38 -15.40
CA THR A 269 6.40 13.93 -14.23
C THR A 269 7.00 13.46 -12.90
N ALA A 270 7.65 12.29 -12.86
CA ALA A 270 8.42 11.83 -11.71
C ALA A 270 9.72 12.65 -11.55
N LEU A 271 10.50 12.83 -12.61
CA LEU A 271 11.72 13.65 -12.58
C LEU A 271 11.43 15.09 -12.14
N ALA A 272 10.47 15.76 -12.79
CA ALA A 272 10.08 17.13 -12.42
C ALA A 272 9.59 17.24 -10.96
N ARG A 273 8.93 16.21 -10.43
CA ARG A 273 8.48 16.18 -9.02
C ARG A 273 9.63 15.92 -8.05
N ALA A 274 10.64 15.15 -8.44
CA ALA A 274 11.84 14.89 -7.65
C ALA A 274 12.79 16.11 -7.58
N GLU A 275 12.82 16.93 -8.64
CA GLU A 275 13.61 18.17 -8.69
C GLU A 275 12.98 19.31 -7.88
N GLY A 276 11.65 19.40 -7.83
CA GLY A 276 10.94 20.58 -7.33
C GLY A 276 10.79 20.74 -5.81
N LYS A 277 10.95 19.68 -5.01
CA LYS A 277 10.88 19.72 -3.52
C LYS A 277 11.81 18.64 -2.94
N ALA A 278 12.18 18.76 -1.66
CA ALA A 278 13.06 17.82 -0.93
C ALA A 278 12.44 16.42 -0.65
N THR A 279 11.55 15.96 -1.52
CA THR A 279 10.92 14.65 -1.50
C THR A 279 11.87 13.65 -2.15
N ARG A 280 12.35 12.65 -1.39
CA ARG A 280 12.98 11.45 -1.97
C ARG A 280 11.88 10.62 -2.65
N LEU A 281 11.49 11.03 -3.84
CA LEU A 281 10.34 10.51 -4.58
C LEU A 281 10.61 9.09 -5.07
N TRP A 282 9.83 8.14 -4.56
CA TRP A 282 9.66 6.82 -5.17
C TRP A 282 8.33 6.81 -5.90
N ALA A 283 8.37 7.04 -7.21
CA ALA A 283 7.17 7.02 -8.03
C ALA A 283 6.74 5.57 -8.33
N VAL A 284 5.48 5.25 -8.06
CA VAL A 284 4.86 3.99 -8.51
C VAL A 284 4.19 4.24 -9.86
N PHE A 285 4.53 3.40 -10.83
CA PHE A 285 4.19 3.51 -12.24
C PHE A 285 3.20 2.38 -12.63
N PRO A 286 1.90 2.48 -12.36
CA PRO A 286 0.98 1.35 -12.48
C PRO A 286 0.77 0.80 -13.91
N ARG A 287 1.25 1.49 -14.96
CA ARG A 287 1.24 0.95 -16.34
C ARG A 287 2.58 0.28 -16.72
N GLU A 288 3.63 0.51 -15.94
CA GLU A 288 5.03 0.17 -16.23
C GLU A 288 5.72 -0.66 -15.12
N CYS A 289 5.12 -0.79 -13.93
CA CYS A 289 5.60 -1.56 -12.77
C CYS A 289 5.72 -3.08 -13.02
N GLU A 290 5.21 -3.55 -14.15
CA GLU A 290 5.39 -4.93 -14.55
C GLU A 290 6.76 -5.23 -15.17
N TYR A 291 7.50 -4.21 -15.63
CA TYR A 291 8.86 -4.41 -16.10
C TYR A 291 9.84 -4.64 -14.94
N PRO A 292 10.59 -5.74 -14.94
CA PRO A 292 11.44 -6.14 -13.81
C PRO A 292 12.69 -5.26 -13.64
N ASP A 293 12.98 -4.43 -14.62
CA ASP A 293 14.11 -3.50 -14.66
C ASP A 293 13.67 -2.03 -14.80
N LEU A 294 12.44 -1.71 -14.38
CA LEU A 294 11.88 -0.36 -14.43
C LEU A 294 12.85 0.75 -13.95
N PRO A 295 13.65 0.61 -12.87
CA PRO A 295 14.62 1.63 -12.47
C PRO A 295 15.67 1.94 -13.55
N LEU A 296 16.18 0.93 -14.27
CA LEU A 296 17.11 1.12 -15.38
C LEU A 296 16.41 1.73 -16.59
N ARG A 297 15.17 1.33 -16.88
CA ARG A 297 14.37 1.93 -17.96
C ARG A 297 14.13 3.42 -17.72
N LEU A 298 13.79 3.81 -16.49
CA LEU A 298 13.64 5.21 -16.09
C LEU A 298 14.98 5.96 -16.09
N LEU A 299 16.10 5.33 -15.76
CA LEU A 299 17.42 5.96 -15.84
C LEU A 299 17.82 6.26 -17.29
N HIS A 300 17.65 5.29 -18.19
CA HIS A 300 18.13 5.32 -19.57
C HIS A 300 17.08 5.74 -20.62
N ASP A 301 15.90 6.18 -20.19
CA ASP A 301 14.77 6.58 -21.07
C ASP A 301 14.30 5.46 -22.01
N ILE A 302 14.38 4.20 -21.55
CA ILE A 302 14.00 3.02 -22.34
C ILE A 302 12.47 2.90 -22.33
N PRO A 303 11.82 2.74 -23.50
CA PRO A 303 10.39 2.56 -23.57
C PRO A 303 9.85 1.37 -22.76
N THR A 304 8.62 1.55 -22.31
CA THR A 304 7.78 0.53 -21.67
C THR A 304 6.45 0.49 -22.41
N ASN A 305 6.02 -0.69 -22.86
CA ASN A 305 4.67 -0.83 -23.41
C ASN A 305 3.65 -0.82 -22.27
N ALA A 306 2.41 -0.42 -22.53
CA ALA A 306 1.33 -0.55 -21.55
C ALA A 306 1.18 -2.01 -21.11
N ALA A 307 1.11 -2.24 -19.79
CA ALA A 307 0.83 -3.56 -19.24
C ALA A 307 -0.57 -4.06 -19.64
N ASP A 308 -0.74 -5.37 -19.85
CA ASP A 308 -2.04 -5.95 -20.17
C ASP A 308 -2.88 -6.07 -18.89
N ARG A 309 -3.79 -5.11 -18.70
CA ARG A 309 -4.74 -5.10 -17.58
C ARG A 309 -5.58 -6.37 -17.48
N SER A 310 -5.72 -7.15 -18.56
CA SER A 310 -6.42 -8.45 -18.53
C SER A 310 -5.72 -9.50 -17.66
N THR A 311 -4.46 -9.29 -17.27
CA THR A 311 -3.66 -10.27 -16.51
C THR A 311 -3.57 -10.00 -15.01
N PHE A 312 -3.82 -8.75 -14.56
CA PHE A 312 -3.49 -8.28 -13.21
C PHE A 312 -4.08 -9.11 -12.07
N TYR A 313 -5.28 -9.67 -12.26
CA TYR A 313 -5.99 -10.46 -11.25
C TYR A 313 -6.27 -11.90 -11.71
N LYS A 314 -5.55 -12.41 -12.72
CA LYS A 314 -5.63 -13.83 -13.12
C LYS A 314 -4.89 -14.69 -12.09
N ALA A 315 -5.63 -15.35 -11.21
CA ALA A 315 -5.07 -16.27 -10.22
C ALA A 315 -4.14 -17.31 -10.89
N GLU A 316 -2.97 -17.52 -10.28
CA GLU A 316 -1.96 -18.52 -10.67
C GLU A 316 -1.39 -18.39 -12.11
N ALA A 317 -1.71 -17.33 -12.84
CA ALA A 317 -1.17 -17.10 -14.17
C ALA A 317 0.30 -16.67 -14.15
N LYS A 318 1.15 -17.37 -14.91
CA LYS A 318 2.54 -16.92 -15.17
C LYS A 318 2.58 -15.74 -16.16
N GLU A 319 1.69 -15.77 -17.14
CA GLU A 319 1.56 -14.77 -18.21
C GLU A 319 1.03 -13.45 -17.65
N GLY A 320 1.75 -12.36 -17.92
CA GLY A 320 1.47 -11.05 -17.33
C GLY A 320 1.87 -10.93 -15.85
N TYR A 321 2.61 -11.89 -15.28
CA TYR A 321 3.08 -11.84 -13.89
C TYR A 321 4.61 -11.94 -13.80
N THR A 322 5.19 -12.98 -14.42
CA THR A 322 6.65 -13.24 -14.47
C THR A 322 7.24 -13.26 -15.89
N THR A 323 6.43 -13.05 -16.93
CA THR A 323 6.83 -13.11 -18.34
C THR A 323 7.32 -11.79 -18.94
N TYR A 324 7.24 -10.69 -18.20
CA TYR A 324 7.70 -9.38 -18.67
C TYR A 324 9.22 -9.35 -18.90
N PRO A 325 9.69 -8.91 -20.09
CA PRO A 325 11.10 -8.99 -20.45
C PRO A 325 11.93 -7.89 -19.78
N PHE A 326 13.18 -8.23 -19.45
CA PHE A 326 14.24 -7.27 -19.18
C PHE A 326 14.60 -6.48 -20.44
N SER A 327 15.09 -5.25 -20.30
CA SER A 327 15.74 -4.51 -21.38
C SER A 327 17.19 -4.95 -21.55
N GLU A 328 17.78 -4.68 -22.72
CA GLU A 328 19.20 -4.96 -22.99
C GLU A 328 20.13 -4.27 -21.99
N ALA A 329 19.74 -3.11 -21.44
CA ALA A 329 20.52 -2.36 -20.45
C ALA A 329 20.62 -3.05 -19.09
N ALA A 330 19.71 -3.99 -18.77
CA ALA A 330 19.85 -4.84 -17.59
C ALA A 330 20.96 -5.92 -17.75
N GLY A 331 21.35 -6.21 -19.00
CA GLY A 331 22.24 -7.31 -19.36
C GLY A 331 21.64 -8.69 -19.04
N ASP A 332 22.47 -9.72 -19.11
CA ASP A 332 22.07 -11.12 -18.87
C ASP A 332 21.83 -11.45 -17.37
N LYS A 333 21.36 -10.47 -16.60
CA LYS A 333 20.96 -10.60 -15.19
C LYS A 333 19.62 -11.32 -15.01
N GLY A 334 18.91 -11.60 -16.11
CA GLY A 334 17.73 -12.46 -16.12
C GLY A 334 18.02 -13.95 -15.86
N GLY A 335 19.28 -14.31 -15.59
CA GLY A 335 19.78 -15.67 -15.37
C GLY A 335 19.31 -16.42 -14.12
N PHE A 336 18.03 -16.31 -13.74
CA PHE A 336 17.35 -17.45 -13.12
C PHE A 336 17.06 -18.45 -14.24
N LYS A 337 17.97 -19.41 -14.44
CA LYS A 337 17.66 -20.58 -15.28
C LYS A 337 16.41 -21.24 -14.74
N GLN A 338 15.44 -21.48 -15.62
CA GLN A 338 14.33 -22.37 -15.30
C GLN A 338 14.90 -23.79 -15.26
N GLU A 339 15.09 -24.30 -14.04
CA GLU A 339 15.17 -25.73 -13.72
C GLU A 339 13.81 -26.17 -13.15
#